data_AF-A0A961GYW0-F1
#
_entry.id   AF-A0A961GYW0-F1
#
_cell.length_a   1.000
_cell.length_b   1.000
_cell.length_c   1.000
_cell.angle_alpha   90.00
_cell.angle_beta   90.00
_cell.angle_gamma   90.00
#
_symmetry.space_group_name_H-M   'P 1'
#
loop_
_entity.id
_entity.type
_entity.pdbx_description
1 polymer ?
#
loop_
_entity_poly.entity_id
_entity_poly.type
_entity_poly.pdbx_seq_one_letter_code
_entity_poly.pdbx_strand_id
1 'polypeptide(L)' 'LKMCANAIKQGASGVDMGRNIFQSDAPVSMMQAVHGVVHGGLNANKAFQLYNDLKRKELRKK' A
#
# COMPACT_ATOMS: atom_id res chain seq x y z
N LEU A 1 -1.47 5.71 1.36
CA LEU A 1 -2.30 5.06 0.30
C LEU A 1 -3.23 6.03 -0.45
N LYS A 2 -3.97 6.94 0.20
CA LYS A 2 -4.76 7.98 -0.51
C LYS A 2 -3.95 8.80 -1.52
N MET A 3 -2.77 9.28 -1.11
CA MET A 3 -1.85 10.01 -1.99
C MET A 3 -1.43 9.16 -3.21
N CYS A 4 -1.03 7.89 -2.99
CA CYS A 4 -0.70 6.96 -4.07
C CYS A 4 -1.86 6.79 -5.07
N ALA A 5 -3.06 6.52 -4.56
CA ALA A 5 -4.24 6.30 -5.40
C ALA A 5 -4.61 7.54 -6.21
N ASN A 6 -4.49 8.72 -5.61
CA ASN A 6 -4.73 9.98 -6.31
C ASN A 6 -3.68 10.23 -7.40
N ALA A 7 -2.39 10.01 -7.13
CA ALA A 7 -1.32 10.18 -8.11
C ALA A 7 -1.53 9.27 -9.33
N ILE A 8 -1.79 7.98 -9.11
CA ILE A 8 -2.07 7.02 -10.18
C ILE A 8 -3.34 7.41 -10.95
N LYS A 9 -4.42 7.79 -10.25
CA LYS A 9 -5.66 8.27 -10.90
C LYS A 9 -5.43 9.53 -11.77
N GLN A 10 -4.46 10.36 -11.40
CA GLN A 10 -4.10 11.58 -12.12
C GLN A 10 -3.07 11.34 -13.24
N GLY A 11 -2.72 10.08 -13.54
CA GLY A 11 -1.87 9.72 -14.67
C GLY A 11 -0.40 9.52 -14.34
N ALA A 12 0.00 9.51 -13.06
CA ALA A 12 1.35 9.12 -12.69
C ALA A 12 1.63 7.66 -13.08
N SER A 13 2.80 7.37 -13.65
CA SER A 13 3.20 6.01 -14.06
C SER A 13 3.64 5.11 -12.91
N GLY A 14 3.81 5.67 -11.70
CA GLY A 14 4.29 4.97 -10.53
C GLY A 14 4.45 5.91 -9.34
N VAL A 15 5.02 5.38 -8.25
CA VAL A 15 5.39 6.16 -7.05
C VAL A 15 6.77 5.74 -6.56
N ASP A 16 7.52 6.69 -6.02
CA ASP A 16 8.79 6.44 -5.33
C ASP A 16 8.60 6.72 -3.83
N MET A 17 8.17 5.70 -3.08
CA MET A 17 7.80 5.83 -1.66
C MET A 17 8.88 5.27 -0.74
N GLY A 18 9.67 6.16 -0.15
CA GLY A 18 10.62 5.83 0.93
C GLY A 18 9.93 5.77 2.31
N ARG A 19 9.93 6.89 3.03
CA ARG A 19 9.52 6.97 4.46
C ARG A 19 8.16 6.35 4.75
N ASN A 20 7.20 6.50 3.83
CA ASN A 20 5.86 5.94 3.99
C ASN A 20 5.81 4.41 4.01
N ILE A 21 6.84 3.74 3.51
CA ILE A 21 6.99 2.28 3.58
C ILE A 21 7.85 1.90 4.79
N PHE A 22 9.10 2.38 4.86
CA PHE A 22 10.06 1.85 5.85
C PHE A 22 9.79 2.28 7.31
N GLN A 23 9.04 3.37 7.53
CA GLN A 23 8.61 3.77 8.89
C GLN A 23 7.23 3.21 9.27
N SER A 24 6.61 2.40 8.40
CA SER A 24 5.36 1.72 8.73
C SER A 24 5.60 0.60 9.74
N ASP A 25 4.64 0.35 10.63
CA ASP A 25 4.65 -0.81 11.53
C ASP A 25 4.75 -2.17 10.80
N ALA A 26 4.33 -2.21 9.53
CA ALA A 26 4.39 -3.40 8.69
C ALA A 26 4.85 -3.01 7.27
N PRO A 27 6.16 -2.81 7.06
CA PRO A 27 6.69 -2.29 5.79
C PRO A 27 6.36 -3.17 4.58
N VAL A 28 6.44 -4.49 4.74
CA VAL A 28 6.14 -5.45 3.66
C VAL A 28 4.67 -5.39 3.27
N SER A 29 3.76 -5.43 4.25
CA SER A 29 2.32 -5.22 4.03
C SER A 29 2.02 -3.88 3.37
N MET A 30 2.70 -2.80 3.75
CA MET A 30 2.51 -1.48 3.15
C MET A 30 2.95 -1.46 1.67
N MET A 31 4.10 -2.08 1.36
CA MET A 31 4.59 -2.22 -0.01
C MET A 31 3.61 -3.00 -0.88
N GLN A 32 3.04 -4.10 -0.38
CA GLN A 32 2.03 -4.88 -1.09
C GLN A 32 0.74 -4.07 -1.34
N ALA A 33 0.31 -3.24 -0.39
CA ALA A 33 -0.82 -2.36 -0.58
C ALA A 33 -0.54 -1.26 -1.63
N VAL A 34 0.65 -0.66 -1.62
CA VAL A 34 1.08 0.30 -2.67
C VAL A 34 1.11 -0.38 -4.04
N HIS A 35 1.67 -1.58 -4.15
CA HIS A 35 1.69 -2.35 -5.39
C HIS A 35 0.27 -2.62 -5.93
N GLY A 36 -0.67 -2.97 -5.05
CA GLY A 36 -2.07 -3.15 -5.41
C GLY A 36 -2.74 -1.88 -5.96
N VAL A 37 -2.31 -0.70 -5.52
CA VAL A 37 -2.78 0.58 -6.11
C VAL A 37 -2.15 0.80 -7.49
N VAL A 38 -0.83 0.68 -7.60
CA VAL A 38 -0.08 1.03 -8.82
C VAL A 38 -0.39 0.07 -9.97
N HIS A 39 -0.43 -1.23 -9.70
CA HIS A 39 -0.58 -2.27 -10.73
C HIS A 39 -1.90 -3.04 -10.65
N GLY A 40 -2.55 -3.06 -9.49
CA GLY A 40 -3.77 -3.84 -9.25
C GLY A 40 -5.08 -3.05 -9.34
N GLY A 41 -5.03 -1.75 -9.65
CA GLY A 41 -6.22 -0.90 -9.77
C GLY A 41 -7.00 -0.70 -8.45
N LEU A 42 -6.39 -0.97 -7.30
CA LEU A 42 -7.04 -0.77 -6.02
C LEU A 42 -7.22 0.72 -5.73
N ASN A 43 -8.41 1.10 -5.25
CA ASN A 43 -8.62 2.42 -4.66
C ASN A 43 -8.01 2.49 -3.24
N ALA A 44 -7.93 3.70 -2.69
CA ALA A 44 -7.29 3.95 -1.40
C ALA A 44 -7.86 3.11 -0.25
N ASN A 45 -9.19 2.92 -0.21
CA ASN A 45 -9.86 2.18 0.86
C ASN A 45 -9.55 0.68 0.78
N LYS A 46 -9.65 0.10 -0.43
CA LYS A 46 -9.31 -1.31 -0.67
C LYS A 46 -7.85 -1.60 -0.39
N ALA A 47 -6.94 -0.72 -0.80
CA ALA A 47 -5.52 -0.85 -0.49
C ALA A 47 -5.24 -0.78 1.02
N PHE A 48 -5.93 0.10 1.75
CA PHE A 48 -5.77 0.20 3.20
C PHE A 48 -6.32 -1.02 3.93
N GLN A 49 -7.44 -1.57 3.45
CA GLN A 49 -7.96 -2.84 3.95
C GLN A 49 -6.96 -3.99 3.72
N LEU A 50 -6.41 -4.09 2.50
CA LEU A 50 -5.38 -5.08 2.16
C LEU A 50 -4.16 -4.97 3.10
N TYR A 51 -3.67 -3.75 3.35
CA TYR A 51 -2.59 -3.51 4.31
C TYR A 51 -2.91 -4.08 5.71
N ASN A 52 -4.11 -3.80 6.24
CA ASN A 52 -4.51 -4.30 7.55
C ASN A 52 -4.68 -5.82 7.60
N ASP A 53 -5.17 -6.42 6.52
CA ASP A 53 -5.31 -7.88 6.39
C ASP A 53 -3.95 -8.57 6.39
N LEU A 54 -3.00 -8.05 5.60
CA LEU A 54 -1.64 -8.56 5.52
C LEU A 54 -0.88 -8.34 6.84
N LYS A 55 -0.99 -7.16 7.45
CA LYS A 55 -0.37 -6.86 8.76
C LYS A 55 -0.85 -7.83 9.83
N ARG A 56 -2.16 -8.12 9.89
CA ARG A 56 -2.72 -9.12 10.81
C ARG A 56 -2.18 -10.53 10.53
N LYS A 57 -2.05 -10.90 9.25
CA LYS A 57 -1.50 -12.20 8.85
C LYS A 57 -0.02 -12.33 9.22
N GLU A 58 0.77 -11.27 9.09
CA GLU A 58 2.18 -11.23 9.53
C GLU A 58 2.29 -11.38 11.05
N LEU A 59 1.46 -10.68 11.83
CA LEU A 59 1.44 -10.78 13.29
C LEU A 59 1.07 -12.19 13.78
N ARG A 60 0.13 -12.87 13.10
CA ARG A 60 -0.27 -14.25 13.44
C ARG A 60 0.79 -15.31 13.10
N LYS A 61 1.76 -14.98 12.26
CA LYS A 61 2.85 -15.88 11.84
C LYS A 61 4.09 -15.76 12.75
N LYS A 62 4.15 -14.74 13.59
CA LYS A 62 5.17 -14.56 14.62
C LYS A 62 4.73 -15.28 15.88
#